data_AF-A0A7L0FWQ0-F1
#
_entry.id   AF-A0A7L0FWQ0-F1
#
_cell.length_a   1.000
_cell.length_b   1.000
_cell.length_c   1.000
_cell.angle_alpha   90.00
_cell.angle_beta   90.00
_cell.angle_gamma   90.00
#
_symmetry.space_group_name_H-M   'P 1'
#
loop_
_entity.id
_entity.type
_entity.pdbx_description
1 polymer ?
#
loop_
_entity_poly.entity_id
_entity_poly.type
_entity_poly.pdbx_seq_one_letter_code
_entity_poly.pdbx_strand_id
1 'polypeptide(L)'
;MEKIFADPVNESRTRDLGGKDPSPPELLKKIKQLEVELVQKEEKLLETDLLYNHVSRLTDRIHATAEDGKQDTLLLAKRTIELQKKIKDRTQKMRALVAELSMKQALAIKLQQEMRDKEQFLMTVSSRIDQGLPPPKETEKEWLKILRNEKMQKEAAEARAKQAAEEEQAAAPSCVRTTAERRPTAYIPDNEYSLPLPRPYGALAPFKPSESSSNTRYFRKSTAKPIEI
;
A
#
# COMPACT_ATOMS: atom_id res chain seq x y z
N MET A 1 33.83 -102.10 -22.34
CA MET A 1 34.00 -100.77 -22.97
C MET A 1 34.55 -99.73 -21.99
N GLU A 2 34.11 -99.69 -20.73
CA GLU A 2 34.55 -98.68 -19.75
C GLU A 2 36.04 -98.75 -19.34
N LYS A 3 36.68 -99.92 -19.40
CA LYS A 3 38.11 -100.08 -19.04
C LYS A 3 39.08 -99.32 -19.97
N ILE A 4 38.70 -99.02 -21.21
CA ILE A 4 39.54 -98.32 -22.19
C ILE A 4 39.50 -96.80 -21.98
N PHE A 5 38.43 -96.28 -21.38
CA PHE A 5 38.24 -94.84 -21.17
C PHE A 5 38.85 -94.33 -19.86
N ALA A 6 39.22 -95.24 -18.95
CA ALA A 6 39.81 -94.96 -17.65
C ALA A 6 41.33 -95.23 -17.61
N ASP A 7 41.95 -95.51 -18.75
CA ASP A 7 43.37 -95.85 -18.82
C ASP A 7 44.23 -94.55 -18.84
N PRO A 8 45.03 -94.26 -17.81
CA PRO A 8 45.74 -92.98 -17.65
C PRO A 8 46.97 -92.82 -18.57
N VAL A 9 47.26 -93.82 -19.41
CA VAL A 9 48.49 -93.90 -20.24
C VAL A 9 48.25 -93.44 -21.68
N ASN A 10 47.05 -92.99 -22.04
CA ASN A 10 46.71 -92.62 -23.41
C ASN A 10 47.17 -91.20 -23.79
N GLU A 11 48.29 -91.11 -24.50
CA GLU A 11 48.99 -89.86 -24.89
C GLU A 11 48.14 -88.89 -25.72
N SER A 12 47.13 -89.37 -26.45
CA SER A 12 46.26 -88.50 -27.26
C SER A 12 45.26 -87.67 -26.44
N ARG A 13 45.21 -87.86 -25.12
CA ARG A 13 44.22 -87.23 -24.22
C ARG A 13 44.85 -86.38 -23.10
N THR A 14 46.17 -86.39 -22.94
CA THR A 14 46.91 -85.58 -21.97
C THR A 14 47.53 -84.36 -22.65
N ARG A 15 47.30 -83.15 -22.10
CA ARG A 15 47.97 -81.92 -22.53
C ARG A 15 49.05 -81.59 -21.51
N ASP A 16 50.30 -81.63 -21.94
CA ASP A 16 51.43 -81.25 -21.09
C ASP A 16 51.41 -79.73 -20.91
N LEU A 17 50.99 -79.26 -19.74
CA LEU A 17 50.76 -77.84 -19.48
C LEU A 17 52.06 -77.08 -19.20
N GLY A 18 53.18 -77.79 -19.04
CA GLY A 18 54.46 -77.19 -18.69
C GLY A 18 54.46 -76.60 -17.27
N GLY A 19 55.57 -76.77 -16.58
CA GLY A 19 55.71 -76.38 -15.19
C GLY A 19 56.55 -77.42 -14.45
N LYS A 20 57.37 -76.98 -13.51
CA LYS A 20 58.04 -77.89 -12.58
C LYS A 20 57.18 -77.96 -11.34
N ASP A 21 56.81 -79.17 -10.95
CA ASP A 21 56.25 -79.41 -9.63
C ASP A 21 57.33 -79.04 -8.61
N PRO A 22 57.08 -78.02 -7.77
CA PRO A 22 58.05 -77.59 -6.80
C PRO A 22 58.33 -78.76 -5.86
N SER A 23 59.61 -79.04 -5.65
CA SER A 23 60.02 -80.07 -4.71
C SER A 23 59.51 -79.74 -3.30
N PRO A 24 59.26 -80.73 -2.44
CA PRO A 24 58.86 -80.49 -1.05
C PRO A 24 59.66 -79.39 -0.31
N PRO A 25 61.00 -79.27 -0.45
CA PRO A 25 61.75 -78.17 0.16
C PRO A 25 61.51 -76.79 -0.49
N GLU A 26 61.19 -76.71 -1.77
CA GLU A 26 60.83 -75.46 -2.44
C GLU A 26 59.45 -74.95 -2.00
N LEU A 27 58.48 -75.87 -1.84
CA LEU A 27 57.17 -75.57 -1.24
C LEU A 27 57.33 -75.05 0.19
N LEU A 28 58.16 -75.69 1.02
CA LEU A 28 58.41 -75.24 2.39
C LEU A 28 59.06 -73.85 2.43
N LYS A 29 59.98 -73.54 1.51
CA LYS A 29 60.54 -72.18 1.39
C LYS A 29 59.49 -71.15 1.01
N LYS A 30 58.60 -71.49 0.08
CA LYS A 30 57.51 -70.61 -0.38
C LYS A 30 56.50 -70.36 0.74
N ILE A 31 56.13 -71.39 1.51
CA ILE A 31 55.25 -71.29 2.66
C ILE A 31 55.84 -70.32 3.70
N LYS A 32 57.11 -70.50 4.06
CA LYS A 32 57.79 -69.58 5.00
C LYS A 32 57.83 -68.13 4.50
N GLN A 33 58.05 -67.92 3.21
CA GLN A 33 58.01 -66.57 2.62
C GLN A 33 56.60 -65.96 2.75
N LEU A 34 55.56 -66.72 2.41
CA LEU A 34 54.18 -66.26 2.50
C LEU A 34 53.74 -66.00 3.95
N GLU A 35 54.21 -66.80 4.91
CA GLU A 35 53.97 -66.56 6.34
C GLU A 35 54.54 -65.22 6.79
N VAL A 36 55.78 -64.89 6.38
CA VAL A 36 56.40 -63.59 6.70
C VAL A 36 55.64 -62.44 6.04
N GLU A 37 55.26 -62.59 4.77
CA GLU A 37 54.47 -61.58 4.05
C GLU A 37 53.08 -61.38 4.65
N LEU A 38 52.45 -62.45 5.15
CA LEU A 38 51.14 -62.40 5.81
C LEU A 38 51.23 -61.59 7.09
N VAL A 39 52.20 -61.90 7.97
CA VAL A 39 52.41 -61.17 9.24
C VAL A 39 52.66 -59.68 8.98
N GLN A 40 53.48 -59.34 7.97
CA GLN A 40 53.72 -57.94 7.60
C GLN A 40 52.45 -57.22 7.11
N LYS A 41 51.54 -57.93 6.44
CA LYS A 41 50.27 -57.35 5.99
C LYS A 41 49.28 -57.18 7.14
N GLU A 42 49.25 -58.14 8.06
CA GLU A 42 48.40 -58.05 9.27
C GLU A 42 48.82 -56.88 10.17
N GLU A 43 50.12 -56.69 10.37
CA GLU A 43 50.65 -55.53 11.12
C GLU A 43 50.23 -54.20 10.47
N LYS A 44 50.43 -54.08 9.15
CA LYS A 44 50.00 -52.89 8.40
C LYS A 44 48.50 -52.65 8.46
N LEU A 45 47.71 -53.73 8.41
CA LEU A 45 46.25 -53.64 8.47
C LEU A 45 45.82 -53.07 9.84
N LEU A 46 46.41 -53.56 10.93
CA LEU A 46 46.16 -53.05 12.28
C LEU A 46 46.55 -51.56 12.41
N GLU A 47 47.69 -51.15 11.87
CA GLU A 47 48.08 -49.73 11.83
C GLU A 47 47.06 -48.88 11.08
N THR A 48 46.61 -49.33 9.91
CA THR A 48 45.62 -48.60 9.11
C THR A 48 44.27 -48.51 9.80
N ASP A 49 43.83 -49.56 10.50
CA ASP A 49 42.58 -49.55 11.27
C ASP A 49 42.65 -48.58 12.45
N LEU A 50 43.79 -48.53 13.15
CA LEU A 50 43.99 -47.55 14.23
C LEU A 50 43.94 -46.11 13.69
N LEU A 51 44.59 -45.85 12.57
CA LEU A 51 44.55 -44.55 11.91
C LEU A 51 43.14 -44.19 11.43
N TYR A 52 42.44 -45.14 10.80
CA TYR A 52 41.06 -44.95 10.33
C TYR A 52 40.12 -44.59 11.47
N ASN A 53 40.20 -45.31 12.59
CA ASN A 53 39.39 -45.03 13.78
C ASN A 53 39.70 -43.64 14.35
N HIS A 54 40.98 -43.25 14.36
CA HIS A 54 41.38 -41.92 14.81
C HIS A 54 40.83 -40.81 13.91
N VAL A 55 40.97 -40.95 12.59
CA VAL A 55 40.48 -39.97 11.60
C VAL A 55 38.95 -39.89 11.63
N SER A 56 38.25 -41.03 11.74
CA SER A 56 36.79 -41.07 11.85
C SER A 56 36.34 -40.27 13.08
N ARG A 57 36.94 -40.52 14.25
CA ARG A 57 36.60 -39.78 15.48
C ARG A 57 36.89 -38.29 15.38
N LEU A 58 37.98 -37.89 14.72
CA LEU A 58 38.26 -36.47 14.49
C LEU A 58 37.24 -35.84 13.55
N THR A 59 36.85 -36.56 12.51
CA THR A 59 35.85 -36.12 11.52
C THR A 59 34.49 -35.93 12.18
N ASP A 60 34.05 -36.89 13.00
CA ASP A 60 32.78 -36.81 13.73
C ASP A 60 32.76 -35.60 14.68
N ARG A 61 33.88 -35.36 15.38
CA ARG A 61 34.02 -34.19 16.26
C ARG A 61 33.92 -32.87 15.48
N ILE A 62 34.61 -32.77 14.35
CA ILE A 62 34.53 -31.57 13.49
C ILE A 62 33.10 -31.39 13.00
N HIS A 63 32.44 -32.46 12.56
CA HIS A 63 31.06 -32.40 12.07
C HIS A 63 30.09 -31.94 13.17
N ALA A 64 30.21 -32.47 14.39
CA ALA A 64 29.42 -32.04 15.54
C ALA A 64 29.61 -30.54 15.82
N THR A 65 30.86 -30.07 15.89
CA THR A 65 31.14 -28.64 16.11
C THR A 65 30.64 -27.74 14.98
N ALA A 66 30.66 -28.24 13.73
CA ALA A 66 30.16 -27.50 12.58
C ALA A 66 28.62 -27.40 12.59
N GLU A 67 27.91 -28.46 12.96
CA GLU A 67 26.45 -28.43 13.11
C GLU A 67 26.01 -27.51 14.25
N ASP A 68 26.66 -27.57 15.40
CA ASP A 68 26.36 -26.67 16.52
C ASP A 68 26.57 -25.20 16.11
N GLY A 69 27.68 -24.91 15.42
CA GLY A 69 27.98 -23.57 14.89
C GLY A 69 26.96 -23.06 13.87
N LYS A 70 26.40 -23.93 13.03
CA LYS A 70 25.33 -23.56 12.06
C LYS A 70 24.08 -23.09 12.80
N GLN A 71 23.69 -23.80 13.86
CA GLN A 71 22.48 -23.47 14.61
C GLN A 71 22.61 -22.12 15.32
N ASP A 72 23.75 -21.86 15.97
CA ASP A 72 24.02 -20.58 16.64
C ASP A 72 24.04 -19.42 15.63
N THR A 73 24.70 -19.62 14.49
CA THR A 73 24.76 -18.62 13.41
C THR A 73 23.36 -18.29 12.89
N LEU A 74 22.51 -19.30 12.72
CA LEU A 74 21.13 -19.13 12.29
C LEU A 74 20.29 -18.36 13.32
N LEU A 75 20.43 -18.66 14.61
CA LEU A 75 19.75 -17.94 15.69
C LEU A 75 20.18 -16.46 15.72
N LEU A 76 21.48 -16.20 15.59
CA LEU A 76 22.03 -14.85 15.53
C LEU A 76 21.51 -14.08 14.31
N ALA A 77 21.46 -14.73 13.14
CA ALA A 77 20.94 -14.14 11.91
C ALA A 77 19.44 -13.75 12.07
N LYS A 78 18.62 -14.65 12.62
CA LYS A 78 17.20 -14.35 12.91
C LYS A 78 17.04 -13.14 13.83
N ARG A 79 17.78 -13.11 14.95
CA ARG A 79 17.74 -12.00 15.90
C ARG A 79 18.18 -10.68 15.26
N THR A 80 19.19 -10.72 14.39
CA THR A 80 19.67 -9.55 13.65
C THR A 80 18.61 -9.02 12.69
N ILE A 81 17.93 -9.90 11.95
CA ILE A 81 16.83 -9.53 11.05
C ILE A 81 15.68 -8.88 11.82
N GLU A 82 15.30 -9.44 12.98
CA GLU A 82 14.26 -8.87 13.83
C GLU A 82 14.63 -7.47 14.35
N LEU A 83 15.88 -7.28 14.80
CA LEU A 83 16.37 -5.98 15.24
C LEU A 83 16.37 -4.97 14.08
N GLN A 84 16.81 -5.39 12.89
CA GLN A 84 16.79 -4.54 11.70
C GLN A 84 15.36 -4.10 11.35
N LYS A 85 14.37 -5.00 11.47
CA LYS A 85 12.95 -4.67 11.29
C LYS A 85 12.49 -3.63 12.31
N LYS A 86 12.76 -3.85 13.61
CA LYS A 86 12.41 -2.89 14.67
C LYS A 86 13.04 -1.51 14.45
N ILE A 87 14.30 -1.47 14.00
CA ILE A 87 14.98 -0.21 13.67
C ILE A 87 14.26 0.48 12.51
N LYS A 88 13.97 -0.21 11.41
CA LYS A 88 13.26 0.35 10.26
C LYS A 88 11.89 0.93 10.66
N ASP A 89 11.11 0.18 11.44
CA ASP A 89 9.80 0.61 11.93
C ASP A 89 9.92 1.88 12.79
N ARG A 90 10.92 1.92 13.69
CA ARG A 90 11.16 3.09 14.55
C ARG A 90 11.62 4.29 13.72
N THR A 91 12.49 4.11 12.73
CA THR A 91 12.92 5.18 11.82
C THR A 91 11.77 5.71 10.98
N GLN A 92 10.83 4.87 10.56
CA GLN A 92 9.62 5.31 9.86
C GLN A 92 8.72 6.15 10.77
N LYS A 93 8.47 5.70 12.00
CA LYS A 93 7.72 6.47 13.01
C LYS A 93 8.38 7.81 13.31
N MET A 94 9.70 7.81 13.47
CA MET A 94 10.47 9.04 13.67
C MET A 94 10.31 10.01 12.50
N ARG A 95 10.42 9.52 11.25
CA ARG A 95 10.20 10.35 10.06
C ARG A 95 8.79 10.96 10.01
N ALA A 96 7.75 10.20 10.36
CA ALA A 96 6.38 10.71 10.44
C ALA A 96 6.26 11.84 11.48
N LEU A 97 6.81 11.64 12.69
CA LEU A 97 6.81 12.66 13.73
C LEU A 97 7.59 13.92 13.34
N VAL A 98 8.72 13.78 12.64
CA VAL A 98 9.48 14.94 12.12
C VAL A 98 8.65 15.71 11.08
N ALA A 99 7.93 15.01 10.20
CA ALA A 99 7.05 15.66 9.23
C ALA A 99 5.89 16.41 9.91
N GLU A 100 5.24 15.79 10.89
CA GLU A 100 4.20 16.42 11.70
C GLU A 100 4.73 17.68 12.40
N LEU A 101 5.89 17.58 13.04
CA LEU A 101 6.52 18.70 13.73
C LEU A 101 6.87 19.84 12.75
N SER A 102 7.37 19.52 11.56
CA SER A 102 7.63 20.50 10.51
C SER A 102 6.35 21.23 10.06
N MET A 103 5.24 20.50 9.89
CA MET A 103 3.95 21.12 9.57
C MET A 103 3.46 22.03 10.69
N LYS A 104 3.61 21.63 11.96
CA LYS A 104 3.24 22.45 13.11
C LYS A 104 4.12 23.69 13.23
N GLN A 105 5.43 23.57 12.99
CA GLN A 105 6.36 24.71 12.94
C GLN A 105 5.97 25.69 11.84
N ALA A 106 5.69 25.21 10.63
CA ALA A 106 5.23 26.05 9.53
C ALA A 106 3.92 26.78 9.87
N LEU A 107 2.98 26.10 10.53
CA LEU A 107 1.73 26.70 10.99
C LEU A 107 1.98 27.77 12.06
N ALA A 108 2.85 27.51 13.03
CA ALA A 108 3.21 28.49 14.06
C ALA A 108 3.82 29.75 13.45
N ILE A 109 4.73 29.61 12.48
CA ILE A 109 5.33 30.74 11.75
C ILE A 109 4.26 31.55 11.01
N LYS A 110 3.31 30.87 10.33
CA LYS A 110 2.20 31.54 9.63
C LYS A 110 1.33 32.34 10.60
N LEU A 111 0.91 31.74 11.71
CA LEU A 111 0.10 32.43 12.71
C LEU A 111 0.84 33.61 13.34
N GLN A 112 2.15 33.47 13.59
CA GLN A 112 2.97 34.56 14.09
C GLN A 112 3.07 35.71 13.09
N GLN A 113 3.16 35.40 11.79
CA GLN A 113 3.12 36.42 10.75
C GLN A 113 1.76 37.12 10.71
N GLU A 114 0.65 36.37 10.71
CA GLU A 114 -0.70 36.95 10.73
C GLU A 114 -0.94 37.84 11.96
N MET A 115 -0.43 37.45 13.13
CA MET A 115 -0.51 38.26 14.34
C MET A 115 0.21 39.60 14.13
N ARG A 116 1.45 39.56 13.62
CA ARG A 116 2.22 40.78 13.34
C ARG A 116 1.52 41.68 12.31
N ASP A 117 1.00 41.10 11.24
CA ASP A 117 0.32 41.85 10.19
C ASP A 117 -0.95 42.54 10.72
N LYS A 118 -1.75 41.82 11.53
CA LYS A 118 -2.95 42.38 12.19
C LYS A 118 -2.59 43.45 13.21
N GLU A 119 -1.53 43.26 13.99
CA GLU A 119 -1.07 44.25 14.96
C GLU A 119 -0.59 45.53 14.27
N GLN A 120 0.19 45.43 13.20
CA GLN A 120 0.60 46.56 12.38
C GLN A 120 -0.60 47.28 11.75
N PHE A 121 -1.57 46.52 11.25
CA PHE A 121 -2.80 47.08 10.71
C PHE A 121 -3.57 47.86 11.79
N LEU A 122 -3.76 47.28 12.98
CA LEU A 122 -4.42 47.94 14.10
C LEU A 122 -3.69 49.20 14.53
N MET A 123 -2.36 49.17 14.67
CA MET A 123 -1.57 50.36 15.00
C MET A 123 -1.77 51.47 13.96
N THR A 124 -1.80 51.11 12.67
CA THR A 124 -2.03 52.06 11.58
C THR A 124 -3.42 52.69 11.66
N VAL A 125 -4.46 51.87 11.90
CA VAL A 125 -5.84 52.34 12.02
C VAL A 125 -6.02 53.21 13.25
N SER A 126 -5.52 52.78 14.42
CA SER A 126 -5.58 53.55 15.66
C SER A 126 -4.91 54.91 15.50
N SER A 127 -3.70 54.95 14.93
CA SER A 127 -2.99 56.20 14.68
C SER A 127 -3.77 57.16 13.76
N ARG A 128 -4.46 56.63 12.73
CA ARG A 128 -5.32 57.45 11.86
C ARG A 128 -6.54 57.99 12.60
N ILE A 129 -7.18 57.15 13.43
CA ILE A 129 -8.34 57.55 14.23
C ILE A 129 -7.94 58.66 15.21
N ASP A 130 -6.80 58.53 15.88
CA ASP A 130 -6.27 59.56 16.79
C ASP A 130 -6.00 60.89 16.05
N GLN A 131 -5.63 60.82 14.77
CA GLN A 131 -5.44 61.98 13.89
C GLN A 131 -6.75 62.47 13.23
N GLY A 132 -7.89 61.84 13.50
CA GLY A 132 -9.18 62.16 12.87
C GLY A 132 -9.25 61.83 11.37
N LEU A 133 -8.32 61.02 10.86
CA LEU A 133 -8.27 60.60 9.46
C LEU A 133 -9.17 59.36 9.23
N PRO A 134 -9.77 59.22 8.02
CA PRO A 134 -10.61 58.08 7.72
C PRO A 134 -9.82 56.76 7.71
N PRO A 135 -10.46 55.63 8.07
CA PRO A 135 -9.87 54.30 7.97
C PRO A 135 -9.38 53.98 6.54
N PRO A 136 -8.47 53.01 6.37
CA PRO A 136 -8.02 52.56 5.06
C PRO A 136 -9.19 52.18 4.13
N LYS A 137 -9.07 52.52 2.83
CA LYS A 137 -10.11 52.26 1.81
C LYS A 137 -10.49 50.79 1.69
N GLU A 138 -9.58 49.87 2.02
CA GLU A 138 -9.84 48.44 1.99
C GLU A 138 -10.83 48.04 3.10
N THR A 139 -10.63 48.55 4.32
CA THR A 139 -11.53 48.36 5.46
C THR A 139 -12.93 48.89 5.17
N GLU A 140 -13.03 50.06 4.53
CA GLU A 140 -14.31 50.63 4.12
C GLU A 140 -15.03 49.72 3.11
N LYS A 141 -14.32 49.18 2.11
CA LYS A 141 -14.91 48.24 1.14
C LYS A 141 -15.39 46.96 1.81
N GLU A 142 -14.65 46.43 2.78
CA GLU A 142 -15.06 45.25 3.54
C GLU A 142 -16.30 45.52 4.39
N TRP A 143 -16.35 46.68 5.05
CA TRP A 143 -17.51 47.12 5.81
C TRP A 143 -18.77 47.23 4.94
N LEU A 144 -18.67 47.86 3.77
CA LEU A 144 -19.78 47.96 2.82
C LEU A 144 -20.27 46.58 2.33
N LYS A 145 -19.35 45.62 2.16
CA LYS A 145 -19.74 44.23 1.83
C LYS A 145 -20.52 43.57 2.96
N ILE A 146 -20.10 43.76 4.21
CA ILE A 146 -20.80 43.22 5.39
C ILE A 146 -22.22 43.79 5.45
N LEU A 147 -22.37 45.11 5.35
CA LEU A 147 -23.69 45.76 5.35
C LEU A 147 -24.60 45.25 4.23
N ARG A 148 -24.05 45.04 3.03
CA ARG A 148 -24.80 44.47 1.90
C ARG A 148 -25.25 43.04 2.19
N ASN A 149 -24.37 42.22 2.75
CA ASN A 149 -24.67 40.82 3.08
C ASN A 149 -25.72 40.74 4.19
N GLU A 150 -25.62 41.56 5.23
CA GLU A 150 -26.62 41.64 6.30
C GLU A 150 -27.99 42.05 5.75
N LYS A 151 -28.04 43.04 4.86
CA LYS A 151 -29.27 43.45 4.20
C LYS A 151 -29.90 42.30 3.42
N MET A 152 -29.11 41.59 2.60
CA MET A 152 -29.61 40.43 1.86
C MET A 152 -30.08 39.30 2.78
N GLN A 153 -29.38 39.06 3.89
CA GLN A 153 -29.79 38.04 4.86
C GLN A 153 -31.10 38.40 5.54
N LYS A 154 -31.30 39.68 5.91
CA LYS A 154 -32.56 40.18 6.47
C LYS A 154 -33.70 40.03 5.47
N GLU A 155 -33.52 40.48 4.23
CA GLU A 155 -34.52 40.32 3.16
C GLU A 155 -34.86 38.85 2.90
N ALA A 156 -33.87 37.97 2.89
CA ALA A 156 -34.09 36.53 2.72
C ALA A 156 -34.82 35.90 3.94
N ALA A 157 -34.53 36.36 5.15
CA ALA A 157 -35.23 35.90 6.36
C ALA A 157 -36.68 36.39 6.38
N GLU A 158 -36.92 37.66 6.01
CA GLU A 158 -38.26 38.23 5.87
C GLU A 158 -39.07 37.51 4.79
N ALA A 159 -38.47 37.21 3.64
CA ALA A 159 -39.12 36.45 2.58
C ALA A 159 -39.50 35.04 3.04
N ARG A 160 -38.61 34.35 3.76
CA ARG A 160 -38.92 33.03 4.36
C ARG A 160 -40.02 33.12 5.42
N ALA A 161 -40.00 34.14 6.27
CA ALA A 161 -41.03 34.34 7.29
C ALA A 161 -42.40 34.62 6.67
N LYS A 162 -42.45 35.42 5.59
CA LYS A 162 -43.68 35.65 4.82
C LYS A 162 -44.20 34.37 4.17
N GLN A 163 -43.32 33.60 3.54
CA GLN A 163 -43.69 32.30 2.96
C GLN A 163 -44.23 31.32 4.01
N ALA A 164 -43.60 31.26 5.19
CA ALA A 164 -44.08 30.41 6.29
C ALA A 164 -45.45 30.86 6.84
N ALA A 165 -45.67 32.18 6.98
CA ALA A 165 -46.96 32.73 7.39
C ALA A 165 -48.06 32.50 6.35
N GLU A 166 -47.73 32.62 5.05
CA GLU A 166 -48.65 32.28 3.95
C GLU A 166 -48.99 30.78 3.94
N GLU A 167 -48.01 29.90 4.19
CA GLU A 167 -48.24 28.46 4.31
C GLU A 167 -49.09 28.10 5.54
N GLU A 168 -48.87 28.76 6.69
CA GLU A 168 -49.69 28.59 7.89
C GLU A 168 -51.13 29.08 7.68
N GLN A 169 -51.31 30.23 7.01
CA GLN A 169 -52.63 30.74 6.64
C GLN A 169 -53.33 29.82 5.63
N ALA A 170 -52.59 29.24 4.68
CA ALA A 170 -53.11 28.23 3.74
C ALA A 170 -53.43 26.89 4.41
N ALA A 171 -52.85 26.60 5.58
CA ALA A 171 -53.13 25.42 6.39
C ALA A 171 -54.33 25.60 7.33
N ALA A 172 -54.94 26.79 7.41
CA ALA A 172 -56.11 27.05 8.23
C ALA A 172 -57.34 26.21 7.77
N PRO A 173 -58.22 25.77 8.69
CA PRO A 173 -59.31 24.83 8.37
C PRO A 173 -60.36 25.35 7.37
N SER A 174 -60.43 26.66 7.14
CA SER A 174 -61.32 27.29 6.16
C SER A 174 -60.72 27.35 4.74
N CYS A 175 -59.45 26.99 4.56
CA CYS A 175 -58.74 27.04 3.28
C CYS A 175 -58.62 25.65 2.66
N VAL A 176 -58.97 25.50 1.38
CA VAL A 176 -58.82 24.24 0.64
C VAL A 176 -57.35 24.05 0.25
N ARG A 177 -56.64 23.14 0.93
CA ARG A 177 -55.22 22.86 0.69
C ARG A 177 -55.04 22.17 -0.67
N THR A 178 -54.44 22.87 -1.64
CA THR A 178 -54.14 22.32 -2.98
C THR A 178 -52.63 22.18 -3.17
N THR A 179 -52.18 21.06 -3.74
CA THR A 179 -50.75 20.79 -4.06
C THR A 179 -50.41 21.13 -5.52
N ALA A 180 -51.36 21.69 -6.28
CA ALA A 180 -51.14 22.07 -7.67
C ALA A 180 -50.47 23.45 -7.73
N GLU A 181 -49.28 23.54 -8.35
CA GLU A 181 -48.65 24.83 -8.64
C GLU A 181 -49.60 25.69 -9.50
N ARG A 182 -49.89 26.92 -9.05
CA ARG A 182 -50.77 27.84 -9.79
C ARG A 182 -50.08 28.16 -11.12
N ARG A 183 -50.70 27.78 -12.23
CA ARG A 183 -50.15 28.03 -13.57
C ARG A 183 -49.87 29.53 -13.73
N PRO A 184 -48.73 29.95 -14.32
CA PRO A 184 -48.44 31.37 -14.58
C PRO A 184 -49.54 32.09 -15.39
N THR A 185 -50.34 31.33 -16.13
CA THR A 185 -51.48 31.79 -16.93
C THR A 185 -52.84 31.50 -16.29
N ALA A 186 -52.91 31.24 -14.98
CA ALA A 186 -54.18 31.01 -14.31
C ALA A 186 -55.04 32.28 -14.42
N TYR A 187 -56.15 32.17 -15.14
CA TYR A 187 -57.12 33.24 -15.44
C TYR A 187 -57.94 33.68 -14.22
N ILE A 188 -57.55 33.27 -13.01
CA ILE A 188 -58.26 33.57 -11.77
C ILE A 188 -57.80 34.95 -11.32
N PRO A 189 -58.68 35.97 -11.31
CA PRO A 189 -58.32 37.31 -10.88
C PRO A 189 -57.97 37.31 -9.39
N ASP A 190 -56.93 38.06 -9.00
CA ASP A 190 -56.54 38.16 -7.58
C ASP A 190 -57.52 39.03 -6.76
N ASN A 191 -58.46 39.73 -7.41
CA ASN A 191 -59.51 40.56 -6.79
C ASN A 191 -60.86 40.40 -7.51
N GLU A 192 -61.96 40.37 -6.74
CA GLU A 192 -63.35 40.13 -7.19
C GLU A 192 -63.88 41.12 -8.25
N TYR A 193 -63.21 42.27 -8.44
CA TYR A 193 -63.63 43.33 -9.37
C TYR A 193 -62.77 43.44 -10.64
N SER A 194 -61.82 42.54 -10.86
CA SER A 194 -60.94 42.59 -12.04
C SER A 194 -61.33 41.54 -13.10
N LEU A 195 -61.65 42.00 -14.32
CA LEU A 195 -61.90 41.12 -15.46
C LEU A 195 -60.61 40.38 -15.85
N PRO A 196 -60.68 39.08 -16.20
CA PRO A 196 -59.47 38.33 -16.48
C PRO A 196 -58.99 38.66 -17.90
N LEU A 197 -58.05 39.61 -17.98
CA LEU A 197 -57.39 39.95 -19.23
C LEU A 197 -56.18 39.02 -19.45
N PRO A 198 -55.97 38.49 -20.68
CA PRO A 198 -54.76 37.76 -21.00
C PRO A 198 -53.56 38.67 -20.74
N ARG A 199 -52.73 38.31 -19.75
CA ARG A 199 -51.51 39.06 -19.50
C ARG A 199 -50.57 38.86 -20.70
N PRO A 200 -50.05 39.93 -21.34
CA PRO A 200 -49.02 39.77 -22.35
C PRO A 200 -47.83 39.04 -21.71
N TYR A 201 -47.11 38.24 -22.50
CA TYR A 201 -46.03 37.34 -22.04
C TYR A 201 -44.83 38.03 -21.33
N GLY A 202 -44.95 39.31 -20.98
CA GLY A 202 -43.93 40.10 -20.31
C GLY A 202 -42.65 40.16 -21.13
N ALA A 203 -41.51 40.32 -20.44
CA ALA A 203 -40.19 40.33 -21.06
C ALA A 203 -39.75 38.98 -21.64
N LEU A 204 -40.53 37.91 -21.43
CA LEU A 204 -40.25 36.54 -21.87
C LEU A 204 -41.30 36.07 -22.89
N ALA A 205 -41.58 36.92 -23.88
CA ALA A 205 -42.41 36.53 -25.00
C ALA A 205 -41.83 35.30 -25.70
N PRO A 206 -42.67 34.34 -26.14
CA PRO A 206 -42.19 33.18 -26.88
C PRO A 206 -41.43 33.66 -28.12
N PHE A 207 -40.11 33.48 -28.09
CA PHE A 207 -39.22 33.85 -29.18
C PHE A 207 -38.96 32.62 -30.05
N LYS A 208 -38.76 32.84 -31.36
CA LYS A 208 -38.30 31.77 -32.25
C LYS A 208 -36.86 31.41 -31.85
N PRO A 209 -36.56 30.15 -31.50
CA PRO A 209 -35.21 29.74 -31.13
C PRO A 209 -34.21 30.19 -32.20
N SER A 210 -33.11 30.82 -31.77
CA SER A 210 -32.05 31.20 -32.70
C SER A 210 -31.45 29.95 -33.35
N GLU A 211 -31.06 30.08 -34.62
CA GLU A 211 -30.35 29.00 -35.31
C GLU A 211 -29.09 28.63 -34.52
N SER A 212 -28.83 27.33 -34.39
CA SER A 212 -27.72 26.82 -33.59
C SER A 212 -26.41 27.40 -34.13
N SER A 213 -25.73 28.19 -33.29
CA SER A 213 -24.45 28.79 -33.69
C SER A 213 -23.44 27.68 -33.99
N SER A 214 -22.51 27.92 -34.93
CA SER A 214 -21.53 26.93 -35.36
C SER A 214 -20.72 26.30 -34.21
N ASN A 215 -20.57 27.01 -33.08
CA ASN A 215 -19.88 26.53 -31.88
C ASN A 215 -20.66 25.48 -31.08
N THR A 216 -21.99 25.40 -31.21
CA THR A 216 -22.80 24.38 -30.51
C THR A 216 -22.61 22.98 -31.09
N ARG A 217 -22.05 22.85 -32.30
CA ARG A 217 -21.74 21.56 -32.94
C ARG A 217 -20.70 20.73 -32.18
N TYR A 218 -19.86 21.37 -31.37
CA TYR A 218 -18.82 20.70 -30.58
C TYR A 218 -19.23 20.43 -29.12
N PHE A 219 -20.42 20.86 -28.71
CA PHE A 219 -20.90 20.63 -27.35
C PHE A 219 -21.49 19.21 -27.24
N ARG A 220 -20.79 18.31 -26.56
CA ARG A 220 -21.28 16.97 -26.22
C ARG A 220 -21.88 16.99 -24.82
N LYS A 221 -23.15 16.61 -24.68
CA LYS A 221 -23.79 16.43 -23.36
C LYS A 221 -23.04 15.33 -22.62
N SER A 222 -22.62 15.60 -21.38
CA SER A 222 -21.97 14.60 -20.52
C SER A 222 -22.98 13.48 -20.21
N THR A 223 -22.58 12.23 -20.40
CA THR A 223 -23.37 11.08 -19.96
C THR A 223 -23.42 11.07 -18.43
N ALA A 224 -24.62 11.18 -17.86
CA ALA A 224 -24.80 11.02 -16.42
C ALA A 224 -24.36 9.61 -16.02
N LYS A 225 -23.45 9.50 -15.05
CA LYS A 225 -23.09 8.19 -14.51
C LYS A 225 -24.29 7.64 -13.73
N PRO A 226 -24.59 6.33 -13.83
CA PRO A 226 -25.63 5.72 -13.01
C PRO A 226 -25.27 5.94 -11.54
N ILE A 227 -26.25 6.41 -10.78
CA ILE A 227 -26.15 6.52 -9.33
C ILE A 227 -26.26 5.09 -8.80
N GLU A 228 -25.19 4.58 -8.20
CA GLU A 228 -25.24 3.31 -7.47
C GLU A 228 -26.12 3.54 -6.23
N ILE A 229 -27.23 2.79 -6.15
CA ILE A 229 -28.11 2.71 -4.98
C ILE A 229 -27.69 1.50 -4.16
#